data_AF-A0A8T1R7V5-F1
#
_entry.id   AF-A0A8T1R7V5-F1
#
_cell.length_a   1.000
_cell.length_b   1.000
_cell.length_c   1.000
_cell.angle_alpha   90.00
_cell.angle_beta   90.00
_cell.angle_gamma   90.00
#
_symmetry.space_group_name_H-M   'P 1'
#
loop_
_entity.id
_entity.type
_entity.pdbx_description
1 polymer ?
#
loop_
_entity_poly.entity_id
_entity_poly.type
_entity_poly.pdbx_seq_one_letter_code
_entity_poly.pdbx_strand_id
1 'polypeptide(L)'
;MSSAPWYLNAERPSLKHQRKWKLDPNYTKSWYDRGAKIFQADKYRKGACENCGAMTHDAKLCIERPRKVGAKWTSKHIAPDEKVETFELDYDGKRDCWNGYDASTYAYIIERYEARDEARRKYLKDQQLKKLEEKNNNQNGEAGVSDEEDDEDDLRVDEAKVDESKQMDFAKVEKRVRTTGGGSTGTVR
;
A
#
# COMPACT_ATOMS: atom_id res chain seq x y z
N MET A 1 -2.08 -26.12 -30.78
CA MET A 1 -3.16 -27.02 -31.27
C MET A 1 -4.17 -26.20 -32.06
N SER A 2 -4.19 -26.34 -33.39
CA SER A 2 -5.00 -25.51 -34.31
C SER A 2 -6.35 -26.11 -34.69
N SER A 3 -6.53 -27.42 -34.53
CA SER A 3 -7.82 -28.08 -34.78
C SER A 3 -8.82 -27.72 -33.67
N ALA A 4 -10.00 -27.25 -34.05
CA ALA A 4 -11.09 -26.95 -33.13
C ALA A 4 -11.85 -28.26 -32.80
N PRO A 5 -12.11 -28.55 -31.51
CA PRO A 5 -12.92 -29.70 -31.12
C PRO A 5 -14.31 -29.74 -31.80
N TRP A 6 -14.80 -30.95 -32.10
CA TRP A 6 -16.05 -31.17 -32.83
C TRP A 6 -17.27 -30.48 -32.18
N TYR A 7 -17.31 -30.39 -30.85
CA TYR A 7 -18.42 -29.78 -30.11
C TYR A 7 -18.50 -28.25 -30.26
N LEU A 8 -17.53 -27.61 -30.91
CA LEU A 8 -17.54 -26.16 -31.16
C LEU A 8 -18.09 -25.76 -32.52
N ASN A 9 -18.48 -26.72 -33.36
CA ASN A 9 -19.12 -26.50 -34.67
C ASN A 9 -18.45 -25.38 -35.47
N ALA A 10 -17.11 -25.35 -35.48
CA ALA A 10 -16.36 -24.30 -36.16
C ALA A 10 -16.32 -24.59 -37.67
N GLU A 11 -17.13 -23.88 -38.45
CA GLU A 11 -17.19 -24.01 -39.92
C GLU A 11 -15.90 -23.56 -40.63
N ARG A 12 -15.07 -22.75 -39.97
CA ARG A 12 -13.82 -22.20 -40.51
C ARG A 12 -12.66 -22.46 -39.57
N PRO A 13 -11.43 -22.70 -40.09
CA PRO A 13 -10.24 -22.78 -39.27
C PRO A 13 -10.09 -21.52 -38.41
N SER A 14 -10.19 -21.65 -37.10
CA SER A 14 -10.07 -20.53 -36.17
C SER A 14 -9.44 -20.98 -34.85
N LEU A 15 -8.76 -20.04 -34.18
CA LEU A 15 -8.16 -20.24 -32.85
C LEU A 15 -9.06 -19.74 -31.72
N LYS A 16 -10.36 -19.54 -31.98
CA LYS A 16 -11.31 -19.03 -30.97
C LYS A 16 -11.37 -19.96 -29.75
N HIS A 17 -11.19 -21.26 -29.93
CA HIS A 17 -11.17 -22.26 -28.86
C HIS A 17 -9.97 -22.22 -27.94
N GLN A 18 -8.90 -21.57 -28.38
CA GLN A 18 -7.73 -21.33 -27.54
C GLN A 18 -7.89 -20.04 -26.71
N ARG A 19 -8.85 -19.18 -27.06
CA ARG A 19 -9.11 -17.97 -26.29
C ARG A 19 -9.94 -18.32 -25.06
N LYS A 20 -9.62 -17.71 -23.94
CA LYS A 20 -10.38 -17.85 -22.69
C LYS A 20 -11.79 -17.29 -22.88
N TRP A 21 -12.82 -18.14 -22.84
CA TRP A 21 -14.21 -17.72 -23.04
C TRP A 21 -14.89 -17.22 -21.77
N LYS A 22 -14.45 -17.70 -20.60
CA LYS A 22 -14.91 -17.17 -19.31
C LYS A 22 -14.04 -15.97 -18.98
N LEU A 23 -14.64 -14.79 -18.99
CA LEU A 23 -14.01 -13.62 -18.37
C LEU A 23 -13.76 -13.96 -16.91
N ASP A 24 -12.64 -13.49 -16.35
CA ASP A 24 -12.42 -13.61 -14.92
C ASP A 24 -13.60 -12.97 -14.18
N PRO A 25 -14.07 -13.57 -13.08
CA PRO A 25 -15.05 -12.93 -12.23
C PRO A 25 -14.55 -11.52 -11.90
N ASN A 26 -15.45 -10.53 -11.99
CA ASN A 26 -15.11 -9.18 -11.60
C ASN A 26 -15.03 -9.12 -10.07
N TYR A 27 -13.91 -9.59 -9.53
CA TYR A 27 -13.65 -9.58 -8.10
C TYR A 27 -13.64 -8.14 -7.60
N THR A 28 -14.42 -7.89 -6.55
CA THR A 28 -14.52 -6.55 -5.99
C THR A 28 -13.20 -6.18 -5.32
N LYS A 29 -12.71 -4.95 -5.53
CA LYS A 29 -11.55 -4.42 -4.77
C LYS A 29 -11.95 -3.78 -3.44
N SER A 30 -13.25 -3.67 -3.17
CA SER A 30 -13.78 -3.14 -1.92
C SER A 30 -13.55 -4.11 -0.77
N TRP A 31 -13.33 -3.55 0.42
CA TRP A 31 -13.22 -4.29 1.66
C TRP A 31 -14.40 -3.95 2.59
N TYR A 32 -14.57 -4.72 3.66
CA TYR A 32 -15.63 -4.53 4.64
C TYR A 32 -15.53 -3.19 5.37
N ASP A 33 -16.65 -2.47 5.46
CA ASP A 33 -16.76 -1.25 6.26
C ASP A 33 -16.79 -1.57 7.77
N ARG A 34 -15.61 -1.77 8.37
CA ARG A 34 -15.49 -2.13 9.79
C ARG A 34 -16.02 -1.02 10.70
N GLY A 35 -16.97 -1.39 11.56
CA GLY A 35 -17.56 -0.47 12.54
C GLY A 35 -18.62 0.47 11.95
N ALA A 36 -18.99 0.33 10.67
CA ALA A 36 -20.09 1.07 10.08
C ALA A 36 -21.42 0.65 10.72
N LYS A 37 -22.17 1.67 11.15
CA LYS A 37 -23.47 1.55 11.80
C LYS A 37 -24.53 2.08 10.86
N ILE A 38 -25.63 1.34 10.70
CA ILE A 38 -26.72 1.73 9.80
C ILE A 38 -27.83 2.43 10.59
N PHE A 39 -28.47 1.71 11.50
CA PHE A 39 -29.71 2.15 12.14
C PHE A 39 -29.67 1.88 13.64
N GLN A 40 -30.06 2.86 14.45
CA GLN A 40 -30.22 2.68 15.89
C GLN A 40 -31.69 2.80 16.26
N ALA A 41 -32.22 1.77 16.91
CA ALA A 41 -33.60 1.76 17.39
C ALA A 41 -33.69 2.33 18.81
N ASP A 42 -34.78 3.05 19.12
CA ASP A 42 -35.06 3.53 20.47
C ASP A 42 -35.75 2.48 21.36
N LYS A 43 -36.36 1.47 20.73
CA LYS A 43 -37.09 0.39 21.41
C LYS A 43 -36.67 -0.98 20.87
N TYR A 44 -36.76 -1.99 21.73
CA TYR A 44 -36.41 -3.36 21.37
C TYR A 44 -37.32 -3.86 20.23
N ARG A 45 -36.71 -4.42 19.18
CA ARG A 45 -37.40 -5.03 18.05
C ARG A 45 -37.44 -6.55 18.21
N LYS A 46 -38.54 -7.17 17.77
CA LYS A 46 -38.65 -8.64 17.79
C LYS A 46 -37.60 -9.25 16.87
N GLY A 47 -36.85 -10.22 17.37
CA GLY A 47 -35.74 -10.85 16.64
C GLY A 47 -34.39 -10.18 16.85
N ALA A 48 -34.32 -9.07 17.61
CA ALA A 48 -33.06 -8.46 17.97
C ALA A 48 -32.35 -9.26 19.06
N CYS A 49 -31.03 -9.11 19.13
CA CYS A 49 -30.19 -9.60 20.22
C CYS A 49 -30.79 -9.26 21.57
N GLU A 50 -31.03 -10.27 22.41
CA GLU A 50 -31.66 -10.08 23.71
C GLU A 50 -30.82 -9.24 24.68
N ASN A 51 -29.49 -9.24 24.48
CA ASN A 51 -28.53 -8.50 25.29
C ASN A 51 -28.46 -7.01 24.91
N CYS A 52 -28.07 -6.70 23.67
CA CYS A 52 -27.78 -5.33 23.22
C CYS A 52 -28.90 -4.69 22.39
N GLY A 53 -29.80 -5.47 21.79
CA GLY A 53 -30.92 -4.96 20.97
C GLY A 53 -30.60 -4.66 19.50
N ALA A 54 -29.40 -5.00 19.00
CA ALA A 54 -29.09 -4.97 17.57
C ALA A 54 -29.73 -6.17 16.84
N MET A 55 -30.10 -6.00 15.57
CA MET A 55 -30.71 -7.05 14.75
C MET A 55 -29.70 -7.89 13.97
N THR A 56 -28.41 -7.54 13.97
CA THR A 56 -27.40 -8.17 13.11
C THR A 56 -26.85 -9.49 13.64
N HIS A 57 -27.04 -9.78 14.93
CA HIS A 57 -26.48 -10.96 15.57
C HIS A 57 -27.37 -11.46 16.72
N ASP A 58 -27.13 -12.70 17.13
CA ASP A 58 -27.78 -13.34 18.28
C ASP A 58 -27.09 -12.99 19.60
N ALA A 59 -27.80 -13.19 20.72
CA ALA A 59 -27.26 -12.94 22.07
C ALA A 59 -25.96 -13.69 22.38
N LYS A 60 -25.73 -14.87 21.77
CA LYS A 60 -24.51 -15.67 21.95
C LYS A 60 -23.30 -15.09 21.21
N LEU A 61 -23.53 -14.42 20.09
CA LEU A 61 -22.48 -13.79 19.26
C LEU A 61 -22.36 -12.29 19.56
N CYS A 62 -22.97 -11.84 20.65
CA CYS A 62 -22.98 -10.45 21.03
C CYS A 62 -21.58 -10.02 21.50
N ILE A 63 -21.06 -8.97 20.88
CA ILE A 63 -19.76 -8.37 21.22
C ILE A 63 -19.87 -7.51 22.49
N GLU A 64 -21.07 -7.02 22.78
CA GLU A 64 -21.35 -6.25 23.99
C GLU A 64 -21.30 -7.13 25.23
N ARG A 65 -20.82 -6.55 26.33
CA ARG A 65 -20.74 -7.23 27.62
C ARG A 65 -22.11 -7.84 28.00
N PRO A 66 -22.18 -9.12 28.39
CA PRO A 66 -23.42 -9.74 28.84
C PRO A 66 -24.04 -8.98 30.01
N ARG A 67 -25.28 -8.51 29.85
CA ARG A 67 -26.02 -7.74 30.87
C ARG A 67 -26.82 -8.69 31.75
N LYS A 68 -26.97 -8.34 33.04
CA LYS A 68 -27.85 -9.08 33.98
C LYS A 68 -29.31 -9.02 33.55
N VAL A 69 -29.75 -7.85 33.06
CA VAL A 69 -31.06 -7.66 32.43
C VAL A 69 -30.80 -7.09 31.03
N GLY A 70 -31.14 -7.87 30.01
CA GLY A 70 -30.91 -7.51 28.61
C GLY A 70 -31.80 -6.37 28.11
N ALA A 71 -31.45 -5.85 26.93
CA ALA A 71 -32.23 -4.84 26.21
C ALA A 71 -33.66 -5.32 25.90
N LYS A 72 -33.89 -6.64 25.77
CA LYS A 72 -35.23 -7.23 25.56
C LYS A 72 -36.26 -6.78 26.60
N TRP A 73 -35.86 -6.71 27.86
CA TRP A 73 -36.76 -6.40 28.97
C TRP A 73 -36.73 -4.93 29.38
N THR A 74 -35.57 -4.28 29.21
CA THR A 74 -35.37 -2.89 29.66
C THR A 74 -35.61 -1.86 28.56
N SER A 75 -35.44 -2.23 27.29
CA SER A 75 -35.38 -1.30 26.15
C SER A 75 -34.40 -0.13 26.36
N LYS A 76 -33.40 -0.28 27.23
CA LYS A 76 -32.40 0.74 27.53
C LYS A 76 -31.07 0.40 26.85
N HIS A 77 -30.37 1.45 26.39
CA HIS A 77 -29.06 1.34 25.73
C HIS A 77 -29.07 0.32 24.59
N ILE A 78 -29.89 0.58 23.57
CA ILE A 78 -29.96 -0.26 22.37
C ILE A 78 -28.78 0.04 21.46
N ALA A 79 -28.04 -1.00 21.10
CA ALA A 79 -26.93 -0.92 20.19
C ALA A 79 -27.44 -0.65 18.75
N PRO A 80 -26.69 0.12 17.96
CA PRO A 80 -26.96 0.30 16.53
C PRO A 80 -26.73 -1.01 15.76
N ASP A 81 -27.48 -1.18 14.68
CA ASP A 81 -27.32 -2.27 13.72
C ASP A 81 -26.03 -2.06 12.90
N GLU A 82 -25.28 -3.14 12.71
CA GLU A 82 -24.04 -3.18 11.94
C GLU A 82 -24.32 -3.30 10.43
N LYS A 83 -23.40 -2.83 9.59
CA LYS A 83 -23.46 -3.05 8.14
C LYS A 83 -22.92 -4.44 7.79
N VAL A 84 -23.80 -5.36 7.42
CA VAL A 84 -23.42 -6.69 6.95
C VAL A 84 -23.23 -6.66 5.44
N GLU A 85 -22.00 -6.91 5.00
CA GLU A 85 -21.62 -6.98 3.59
C GLU A 85 -21.08 -8.36 3.24
N THR A 86 -21.18 -8.76 1.98
CA THR A 86 -20.62 -10.01 1.47
C THR A 86 -19.90 -9.73 0.17
N PHE A 87 -18.61 -10.09 0.10
CA PHE A 87 -17.76 -9.86 -1.09
C PHE A 87 -17.26 -11.19 -1.67
N GLU A 88 -17.20 -11.24 -3.00
CA GLU A 88 -16.53 -12.31 -3.72
C GLU A 88 -15.13 -11.83 -4.13
N LEU A 89 -14.12 -12.45 -3.51
CA LEU A 89 -12.71 -12.15 -3.70
C LEU A 89 -11.98 -13.37 -4.26
N ASP A 90 -10.89 -13.12 -4.98
CA ASP A 90 -9.98 -14.14 -5.48
C ASP A 90 -9.08 -14.70 -4.37
N TYR A 91 -8.17 -15.61 -4.71
CA TYR A 91 -7.29 -16.23 -3.73
C TYR A 91 -6.35 -15.21 -3.06
N ASP A 92 -5.82 -14.28 -3.86
CA ASP A 92 -4.88 -13.25 -3.40
C ASP A 92 -5.62 -12.13 -2.66
N GLY A 93 -6.74 -11.64 -3.21
CA GLY A 93 -7.57 -10.63 -2.56
C GLY A 93 -8.10 -11.04 -1.18
N LYS A 94 -8.30 -12.35 -0.90
CA LYS A 94 -8.64 -12.81 0.46
C LYS A 94 -7.47 -12.75 1.45
N ARG A 95 -6.23 -12.78 0.95
CA ARG A 95 -4.99 -12.88 1.75
C ARG A 95 -4.15 -11.62 1.73
N ASP A 96 -4.53 -10.64 0.93
CA ASP A 96 -3.85 -9.35 0.91
C ASP A 96 -3.83 -8.75 2.32
N CYS A 97 -2.61 -8.50 2.81
CA CYS A 97 -2.37 -7.95 4.14
C CYS A 97 -2.66 -6.45 4.20
N TRP A 98 -2.85 -5.79 3.07
CA TRP A 98 -3.22 -4.38 2.95
C TRP A 98 -4.72 -4.15 2.75
N ASN A 99 -5.53 -5.20 2.87
CA ASN A 99 -6.98 -5.09 2.80
C ASN A 99 -7.56 -4.13 3.85
N GLY A 100 -8.28 -3.11 3.39
CA GLY A 100 -8.85 -2.08 4.26
C GLY A 100 -7.83 -1.06 4.78
N TYR A 101 -6.63 -0.99 4.18
CA TYR A 101 -5.65 0.05 4.50
C TYR A 101 -6.18 1.43 4.06
N ASP A 102 -6.21 2.39 5.00
CA ASP A 102 -6.50 3.78 4.70
C ASP A 102 -5.21 4.52 4.33
N ALA A 103 -5.14 4.98 3.08
CA ALA A 103 -4.00 5.72 2.55
C ALA A 103 -3.68 7.00 3.37
N SER A 104 -4.67 7.58 4.04
CA SER A 104 -4.46 8.77 4.90
C SER A 104 -3.54 8.46 6.09
N THR A 105 -3.54 7.22 6.58
CA THR A 105 -2.71 6.80 7.73
C THR A 105 -1.22 6.81 7.43
N TYR A 106 -0.83 6.77 6.15
CA TYR A 106 0.57 6.88 5.74
C TYR A 106 1.17 8.27 6.06
N ALA A 107 0.33 9.31 6.19
CA ALA A 107 0.77 10.65 6.57
C ALA A 107 1.53 10.65 7.91
N TYR A 108 1.08 9.88 8.91
CA TYR A 108 1.77 9.75 10.19
C TYR A 108 3.19 9.16 10.05
N ILE A 109 3.39 8.26 9.08
CA ILE A 109 4.71 7.70 8.80
C ILE A 109 5.61 8.79 8.22
N ILE A 110 5.10 9.56 7.25
CA ILE A 110 5.82 10.71 6.66
C ILE A 110 6.23 11.69 7.76
N GLU A 111 5.28 12.14 8.58
CA GLU A 111 5.53 13.06 9.70
C GLU A 111 6.62 12.53 10.65
N ARG A 112 6.61 11.23 10.95
CA ARG A 112 7.64 10.60 11.80
C ARG A 112 9.04 10.66 11.16
N TYR A 113 9.13 10.48 9.85
CA TYR A 113 10.41 10.59 9.14
C TYR A 113 10.87 12.04 9.03
N GLU A 114 9.97 12.96 8.71
CA GLU A 114 10.26 14.40 8.68
C GLU A 114 10.79 14.89 10.03
N ALA A 115 10.14 14.50 11.14
CA ALA A 115 10.61 14.84 12.49
C ALA A 115 12.00 14.25 12.80
N ARG A 116 12.29 13.03 12.32
CA ARG A 116 13.62 12.41 12.47
C ARG A 116 14.67 13.18 11.68
N ASP A 117 14.37 13.57 10.45
CA ASP A 117 15.31 14.27 9.58
C ASP A 117 15.52 15.71 10.04
N GLU A 118 14.51 16.37 10.60
CA GLU A 118 14.65 17.64 11.31
C GLU A 118 15.56 17.53 12.53
N ALA A 119 15.40 16.49 13.36
CA ALA A 119 16.26 16.27 14.51
C ALA A 119 17.71 16.01 14.08
N ARG A 120 17.92 15.21 13.02
CA ARG A 120 19.26 15.00 12.43
C ARG A 120 19.85 16.33 11.93
N ARG A 121 19.09 17.11 11.16
CA ARG A 121 19.54 18.43 10.65
C ARG A 121 19.90 19.40 11.78
N LYS A 122 19.13 19.44 12.86
CA LYS A 122 19.44 20.26 14.04
C LYS A 122 20.73 19.80 14.71
N TYR A 123 20.89 18.51 14.95
CA TYR A 123 22.10 17.93 15.54
C TYR A 123 23.36 18.25 14.72
N LEU A 124 23.30 18.13 13.39
CA LEU A 124 24.42 18.46 12.51
C LEU A 124 24.78 19.95 12.56
N LYS A 125 23.76 20.84 12.58
CA LYS A 125 23.98 22.29 12.73
C LYS A 125 24.61 22.62 14.07
N ASP A 126 24.17 21.99 15.16
CA ASP A 126 24.72 22.20 16.50
C ASP A 126 26.17 21.72 16.59
N GLN A 127 26.51 20.59 15.96
CA GLN A 127 27.89 20.09 15.83
C GLN A 127 28.78 21.07 15.05
N GLN A 128 28.30 21.61 13.93
CA GLN A 128 29.03 22.62 13.15
C GLN A 128 29.28 23.90 13.95
N LEU A 129 28.27 24.39 14.69
CA LEU A 129 28.41 25.56 15.56
C LEU A 129 29.45 25.32 16.67
N LYS A 130 29.43 24.15 17.33
CA LYS A 130 30.44 23.79 18.34
C LYS A 130 31.86 23.77 17.76
N LYS A 131 32.08 23.14 16.60
CA LYS A 131 33.39 23.14 15.92
C LYS A 131 33.86 24.57 15.59
N LEU A 132 32.95 25.47 15.20
CA LEU A 132 33.28 26.88 14.93
C LEU A 132 33.59 27.68 16.20
N GLU A 133 32.87 27.42 17.31
CA GLU A 133 33.16 28.04 18.62
C GLU A 133 34.51 27.59 19.19
N GLU A 134 34.84 26.30 19.07
CA GLU A 134 36.15 25.75 19.48
C GLU A 134 37.30 26.36 18.67
N LYS A 135 37.14 26.51 17.35
CA LYS A 135 38.13 27.18 16.49
C LYS A 135 38.32 28.66 16.84
N ASN A 136 37.24 29.39 17.11
CA ASN A 136 37.33 30.81 17.50
C ASN A 136 37.97 31.01 18.88
N ASN A 137 37.73 30.12 19.85
CA ASN A 137 38.37 30.20 21.17
C ASN A 137 39.87 29.86 21.10
N ASN A 138 40.29 28.92 20.26
CA ASN A 138 41.72 28.57 20.10
C ASN A 138 42.52 29.64 19.33
N GLN A 139 41.89 30.46 18.47
CA GLN A 139 42.59 31.52 17.74
C GLN A 139 43.05 32.70 18.60
N ASN A 140 42.62 32.80 19.87
CA ASN A 140 43.08 33.85 20.79
C ASN A 140 44.37 33.47 21.56
N GLY A 141 44.97 32.32 21.26
CA GLY A 141 46.20 31.82 21.89
C GLY A 141 47.09 31.07 20.90
N GLU A 142 47.99 31.82 20.25
CA GLU A 142 49.21 31.34 19.58
C GLU A 142 49.07 30.66 18.20
N ALA A 143 49.83 31.17 17.25
CA ALA A 143 49.91 30.72 15.86
C ALA A 143 50.64 29.37 15.74
N GLY A 144 49.96 28.35 15.19
CA GLY A 144 50.57 27.05 14.88
C GLY A 144 49.69 26.22 13.94
N VAL A 145 50.19 25.98 12.73
CA VAL A 145 49.60 25.16 11.67
C VAL A 145 49.62 23.68 12.06
N SER A 146 48.51 22.94 11.93
CA SER A 146 48.51 21.49 11.62
C SER A 146 47.15 20.95 11.18
N ASP A 147 47.18 20.23 10.05
CA ASP A 147 46.21 19.29 9.46
C ASP A 147 44.85 19.80 8.95
N GLU A 148 44.86 20.07 7.64
CA GLU A 148 43.70 20.16 6.74
C GLU A 148 43.44 18.83 6.01
N GLU A 149 43.59 17.68 6.65
CA GLU A 149 43.22 16.40 6.04
C GLU A 149 42.42 15.56 7.05
N ASP A 150 41.27 15.04 6.62
CA ASP A 150 40.44 14.03 7.29
C ASP A 150 39.25 14.49 8.15
N ASP A 151 38.32 15.27 7.58
CA ASP A 151 37.01 15.48 8.21
C ASP A 151 35.87 15.79 7.21
N GLU A 152 36.04 15.41 5.93
CA GLU A 152 35.07 15.69 4.86
C GLU A 152 34.01 14.59 4.65
N ASP A 153 34.02 13.50 5.42
CA ASP A 153 33.19 12.31 5.13
C ASP A 153 32.01 12.04 6.10
N ASP A 154 31.88 12.74 7.23
CA ASP A 154 30.78 12.44 8.20
C ASP A 154 29.50 13.27 8.01
N LEU A 155 29.46 14.18 7.03
CA LEU A 155 28.30 15.04 6.73
C LEU A 155 27.73 14.83 5.32
N ARG A 156 27.99 13.66 4.72
CA ARG A 156 27.45 13.32 3.42
C ARG A 156 25.95 13.04 3.57
N VAL A 157 25.14 14.08 3.33
CA VAL A 157 23.70 13.95 3.12
C VAL A 157 23.55 13.06 1.88
N ASP A 158 23.15 11.81 2.07
CA ASP A 158 22.83 10.85 1.01
C ASP A 158 21.57 11.29 0.24
N GLU A 159 21.64 12.44 -0.41
CA GLU A 159 20.68 12.83 -1.42
C GLU A 159 21.09 12.11 -2.71
N ALA A 160 20.58 10.88 -2.83
CA ALA A 160 20.71 10.09 -4.04
C ALA A 160 20.15 10.89 -5.22
N LYS A 161 21.04 11.54 -5.98
CA LYS A 161 20.71 12.14 -7.27
C LYS A 161 20.09 11.06 -8.14
N VAL A 162 18.79 11.16 -8.36
CA VAL A 162 18.08 10.31 -9.32
C VAL A 162 18.69 10.61 -10.68
N ASP A 163 19.36 9.61 -11.24
CA ASP A 163 19.99 9.68 -12.56
C ASP A 163 18.88 9.71 -13.63
N GLU A 164 18.47 10.93 -14.01
CA GLU A 164 17.43 11.22 -15.00
C GLU A 164 17.72 10.58 -16.38
N SER A 165 18.94 10.09 -16.62
CA SER A 165 19.30 9.38 -17.85
C SER A 165 18.64 8.01 -18.00
N LYS A 166 18.04 7.47 -16.93
CA LYS A 166 17.36 6.16 -16.94
C LYS A 166 15.87 6.23 -17.32
N GLN A 167 15.31 7.42 -17.54
CA GLN A 167 13.97 7.57 -18.11
C GLN A 167 14.02 7.39 -19.64
N MET A 168 14.40 6.19 -20.11
CA MET A 168 14.39 5.82 -21.53
C MET A 168 13.15 5.00 -21.84
N ASP A 169 12.00 5.67 -21.78
CA ASP A 169 10.71 5.09 -22.11
C ASP A 169 10.37 5.36 -23.59
N PHE A 170 10.22 4.23 -24.32
CA PHE A 170 9.55 4.01 -25.61
C PHE A 170 10.35 4.07 -26.95
N ALA A 171 10.64 2.85 -27.45
CA ALA A 171 10.90 2.42 -28.84
C ALA A 171 12.28 2.78 -29.46
N LYS A 172 13.12 1.84 -29.89
CA LYS A 172 12.87 0.73 -30.83
C LYS A 172 13.75 -0.48 -30.48
N VAL A 173 13.16 -1.57 -30.00
CA VAL A 173 13.87 -2.84 -29.79
C VAL A 173 13.88 -3.62 -31.10
N GLU A 174 14.93 -3.47 -31.90
CA GLU A 174 15.23 -4.41 -32.97
C GLU A 174 15.83 -5.69 -32.36
N LYS A 175 15.03 -6.75 -32.31
CA LYS A 175 15.47 -8.06 -31.82
C LYS A 175 16.54 -8.61 -32.75
N ARG A 176 17.76 -8.75 -32.23
CA ARG A 176 18.96 -9.27 -32.89
C ARG A 176 18.68 -10.58 -33.65
N VAL A 177 18.91 -10.59 -34.96
CA VAL A 177 18.93 -11.80 -35.79
C VAL A 177 20.25 -12.53 -35.54
N ARG A 178 20.19 -13.79 -35.08
CA ARG A 178 21.35 -14.69 -35.08
C ARG A 178 21.57 -15.17 -36.50
N THR A 179 22.61 -14.67 -37.17
CA THR A 179 23.04 -15.17 -38.46
C THR A 179 23.76 -16.51 -38.29
N THR A 180 23.27 -17.54 -38.95
CA THR A 180 24.05 -18.70 -39.38
C THR A 180 23.80 -18.88 -40.88
N GLY A 181 24.45 -18.04 -41.70
CA GLY A 181 24.40 -18.09 -43.17
C GLY A 181 23.51 -17.02 -43.83
N GLY A 182 24.17 -16.10 -44.55
CA GLY A 182 23.63 -15.39 -45.73
C GLY A 182 22.52 -14.36 -45.53
N GLY A 183 22.88 -13.08 -45.42
CA GLY A 183 21.93 -11.96 -45.57
C GLY A 183 22.67 -10.64 -45.75
N SER A 184 22.86 -10.21 -46.99
CA SER A 184 23.48 -8.93 -47.36
C SER A 184 22.73 -7.75 -46.73
N THR A 185 23.37 -7.01 -45.84
CA THR A 185 22.97 -5.63 -45.56
C THR A 185 23.93 -4.72 -46.31
N GLY A 186 23.58 -4.44 -47.57
CA GLY A 186 24.25 -3.41 -48.35
C GLY A 186 23.84 -2.04 -47.84
N THR A 187 24.81 -1.22 -47.45
CA THR A 187 24.66 0.24 -47.44
C THR A 187 24.56 0.74 -48.87
N VAL A 188 23.45 1.38 -49.22
CA VAL A 188 23.33 2.23 -50.41
C VAL A 188 22.97 3.64 -49.92
N ARG A 189 23.66 4.60 -50.56
CA ARG A 189 23.84 6.02 -50.21
C ARG A 189 22.61 6.79 -49.76
#